data_AF-A0A4R1YIA7-F1
#
_entry.id   AF-A0A4R1YIA7-F1
#
_cell.length_a   1.000
_cell.length_b   1.000
_cell.length_c   1.000
_cell.angle_alpha   90.00
_cell.angle_beta   90.00
_cell.angle_gamma   90.00
#
_symmetry.space_group_name_H-M   'P 1'
#
loop_
_entity.id
_entity.type
_entity.pdbx_description
1 polymer ?
#
loop_
_entity_poly.entity_id
_entity_poly.type
_entity_poly.pdbx_seq_one_letter_code
_entity_poly.pdbx_strand_id
1 'polypeptide(L)'
;MSQPKTLKQKIENRVARTRKTDVFLPRDFADLSGEDQVLRALRLLVKDGSLMRLGYGVYARAMKSRISGRPSPAPTASIALHFRLLPGLV
;
A
#
# COMPACT_ATOMS: atom_id res chain seq x y z
N MET A 1 7.32 7.34 28.02
CA MET A 1 7.77 8.20 26.91
C MET A 1 7.41 7.51 25.59
N SER A 2 6.49 8.06 24.79
CA SER A 2 6.10 7.44 23.52
C SER A 2 7.13 7.77 22.45
N GLN A 3 7.81 6.77 21.90
CA GLN A 3 8.78 6.94 20.82
C GLN A 3 8.12 7.54 19.56
N PRO A 4 8.79 8.44 18.83
CA PRO A 4 8.25 8.99 17.59
C PRO A 4 8.07 7.86 16.56
N LYS A 5 6.88 7.79 15.95
CA LYS A 5 6.57 6.78 14.93
C LYS A 5 7.50 6.93 13.72
N THR A 6 8.10 5.83 13.29
CA THR A 6 8.94 5.79 12.08
C THR A 6 8.10 6.05 10.82
N LEU A 7 8.74 6.46 9.71
CA LEU A 7 8.04 6.65 8.43
C LEU A 7 7.30 5.39 7.99
N LYS A 8 7.92 4.22 8.16
CA LYS A 8 7.30 2.91 7.93
C LYS A 8 6.01 2.75 8.73
N GLN A 9 6.04 3.03 10.04
CA GLN A 9 4.86 2.93 10.91
C GLN A 9 3.78 3.95 10.54
N LYS A 10 4.14 5.15 10.09
CA LYS A 10 3.17 6.15 9.61
C LYS A 10 2.44 5.65 8.36
N ILE A 11 3.20 5.13 7.38
CA ILE A 11 2.65 4.56 6.14
C ILE A 11 1.77 3.35 6.46
N GLU A 12 2.25 2.41 7.30
CA GLU A 12 1.49 1.24 7.72
C GLU A 12 0.16 1.61 8.40
N ASN A 13 0.20 2.57 9.33
CA ASN A 13 -1.02 3.07 9.98
C ASN A 13 -1.99 3.70 8.98
N ARG A 14 -1.50 4.47 7.99
CA ARG A 14 -2.35 5.07 6.96
C ARG A 14 -2.97 4.00 6.07
N VAL A 15 -2.19 3.03 5.62
CA VAL A 15 -2.70 1.87 4.88
C VAL A 15 -3.78 1.17 5.68
N ALA A 16 -3.51 0.82 6.95
CA ALA A 16 -4.46 0.12 7.81
C ALA A 16 -5.77 0.88 8.02
N ARG A 17 -5.73 2.21 8.16
CA ARG A 17 -6.90 3.06 8.41
C ARG A 17 -7.72 3.39 7.16
N THR A 18 -7.11 3.40 5.98
CA THR A 18 -7.83 3.67 4.73
C THR A 18 -8.83 2.55 4.45
N ARG A 19 -10.13 2.87 4.39
CA ARG A 19 -11.18 1.89 4.04
C ARG A 19 -11.68 2.01 2.60
N LYS A 20 -11.39 3.15 1.94
CA LYS A 20 -11.87 3.47 0.59
C LYS A 20 -11.15 2.68 -0.51
N THR A 21 -9.93 2.23 -0.26
CA THR A 21 -9.11 1.50 -1.24
C THR A 21 -8.10 0.59 -0.56
N ASP A 22 -7.74 -0.48 -1.27
CA ASP A 22 -6.63 -1.36 -0.94
C ASP A 22 -5.41 -1.13 -1.82
N VAL A 23 -5.46 -0.15 -2.73
CA VAL A 23 -4.38 0.19 -3.65
C VAL A 23 -3.77 1.53 -3.24
N PHE A 24 -2.44 1.61 -3.28
CA PHE A 24 -1.66 2.74 -2.85
C PHE A 24 -0.53 3.03 -3.85
N LEU A 25 -0.26 4.30 -4.05
CA LEU A 25 0.82 4.83 -4.89
C LEU A 25 1.80 5.62 -4.01
N PRO A 26 3.10 5.73 -4.37
CA PRO A 26 4.07 6.53 -3.64
C PRO A 26 3.59 7.96 -3.36
N ARG A 27 2.93 8.58 -4.35
CA ARG A 27 2.35 9.92 -4.25
C ARG A 27 1.29 10.07 -3.15
N ASP A 28 0.62 8.99 -2.72
CA ASP A 28 -0.36 9.01 -1.63
C ASP A 28 0.29 9.25 -0.25
N PHE A 29 1.62 9.20 -0.19
CA PHE A 29 2.42 9.41 1.01
C PHE A 29 3.45 10.55 0.86
N ALA A 30 3.33 11.37 -0.20
CA ALA A 30 4.23 12.49 -0.46
C ALA A 30 4.21 13.55 0.66
N ASP A 31 3.14 13.60 1.46
CA ASP A 31 3.02 14.44 2.65
C ASP A 31 3.86 13.94 3.85
N LEU A 32 4.32 12.68 3.83
CA LEU A 32 5.07 12.08 4.93
C LEU A 32 6.58 12.20 4.76
N SER A 33 7.09 12.15 3.52
CA SER A 33 8.52 12.25 3.21
C SER A 33 8.75 12.35 1.70
N GLY A 34 10.02 12.56 1.30
CA GLY A 34 10.43 12.50 -0.10
C GLY A 34 10.24 11.12 -0.73
N GLU A 35 10.08 11.09 -2.05
CA GLU A 35 9.71 9.89 -2.81
C GLU A 35 10.62 8.69 -2.55
N ASP A 36 11.94 8.89 -2.51
CA ASP A 36 12.90 7.83 -2.22
C ASP A 36 12.71 7.19 -0.85
N GLN A 37 12.38 7.99 0.17
CA GLN A 37 12.17 7.51 1.53
C GLN A 37 10.85 6.76 1.64
N VAL A 38 9.81 7.25 0.96
CA VAL A 38 8.53 6.55 0.83
C VAL A 38 8.71 5.21 0.13
N LEU A 39 9.43 5.17 -1.00
CA LEU A 39 9.71 3.94 -1.73
C LEU A 39 10.51 2.93 -0.90
N ARG A 40 11.50 3.38 -0.11
CA ARG A 40 12.22 2.52 0.84
C ARG A 40 11.25 1.92 1.87
N ALA A 41 10.40 2.74 2.47
CA ALA A 41 9.44 2.27 3.47
C ALA A 41 8.40 1.30 2.88
N LEU A 42 7.89 1.56 1.67
CA LEU A 42 6.98 0.66 0.96
C LEU A 42 7.64 -0.68 0.65
N ARG A 43 8.92 -0.70 0.23
CA ARG A 43 9.69 -1.93 0.02
C ARG A 43 9.84 -2.75 1.31
N LEU A 44 10.04 -2.09 2.46
CA LEU A 44 10.08 -2.77 3.76
C LEU A 44 8.72 -3.41 4.09
N LEU A 45 7.61 -2.70 3.86
CA LEU A 45 6.27 -3.25 4.09
C LEU A 45 5.92 -4.40 3.15
N VAL A 46 6.47 -4.42 1.94
CA VAL A 46 6.37 -5.57 1.02
C VAL A 46 7.18 -6.75 1.56
N LYS A 47 8.41 -6.51 2.03
CA LYS A 47 9.26 -7.55 2.63
C LYS A 47 8.60 -8.18 3.87
N ASP A 48 7.88 -7.38 4.66
CA ASP A 48 7.18 -7.84 5.86
C ASP A 48 5.82 -8.50 5.56
N GLY A 49 5.38 -8.50 4.29
CA GLY A 49 4.11 -9.09 3.87
C GLY A 49 2.88 -8.26 4.25
N SER A 50 3.03 -7.00 4.66
CA SER A 50 1.92 -6.06 4.90
C SER A 50 1.39 -5.45 3.60
N LEU A 51 2.24 -5.35 2.58
CA LEU A 51 1.90 -4.89 1.23
C LEU A 51 2.35 -5.90 0.17
N MET A 52 1.75 -5.82 -1.02
CA MET A 52 2.16 -6.55 -2.21
C MET A 52 2.42 -5.53 -3.34
N ARG A 53 3.55 -5.63 -4.04
CA ARG A 53 3.83 -4.80 -5.21
C ARG A 53 3.13 -5.41 -6.43
N LEU A 54 2.25 -4.65 -7.08
CA LEU A 54 1.52 -5.11 -8.27
C LEU A 54 2.24 -4.77 -9.59
N GLY A 55 3.15 -3.79 -9.59
CA GLY A 55 3.88 -3.30 -10.77
C GLY A 55 3.76 -1.79 -10.94
N TYR A 56 4.64 -1.15 -11.71
CA TYR A 56 4.56 0.29 -12.04
C TYR A 56 4.40 1.27 -10.85
N GLY A 57 4.95 0.92 -9.67
CA GLY A 57 4.79 1.73 -8.46
C GLY A 57 3.43 1.57 -7.77
N VAL A 58 2.63 0.59 -8.16
CA VAL A 58 1.36 0.25 -7.52
C VAL A 58 1.62 -0.76 -6.40
N TYR A 59 1.10 -0.45 -5.21
CA TYR A 59 1.16 -1.28 -4.02
C TYR A 59 -0.25 -1.62 -3.56
N ALA A 60 -0.53 -2.88 -3.26
CA ALA A 60 -1.79 -3.30 -2.68
C ALA A 60 -1.61 -3.73 -1.23
N ARG A 61 -2.62 -3.51 -0.39
CA ARG A 61 -2.70 -4.11 0.93
C ARG A 61 -2.67 -5.63 0.78
N ALA A 62 -1.74 -6.28 1.46
CA ALA A 62 -1.73 -7.73 1.50
C ALA A 62 -2.91 -8.20 2.35
N MET A 63 -3.83 -8.97 1.77
CA MET A 63 -4.84 -9.67 2.56
C MET A 63 -4.20 -10.96 3.07
N LYS A 64 -4.09 -11.11 4.39
CA LYS A 64 -3.72 -12.42 4.97
C LYS A 64 -4.85 -13.40 4.65
N SER A 65 -4.67 -14.24 3.64
CA SER A 65 -5.56 -15.36 3.43
C SER A 65 -5.39 -16.33 4.60
N ARG A 66 -6.41 -16.42 5.46
CA ARG A 66 -6.48 -17.39 6.57
C ARG A 66 -6.46 -18.86 6.10
N ILE A 67 -6.51 -19.10 4.78
CA ILE A 67 -6.64 -20.42 4.16
C ILE A 67 -5.32 -20.95 3.58
N SER A 68 -4.32 -20.11 3.26
CA SER A 68 -3.16 -20.57 2.46
C SER A 68 -1.77 -20.14 2.92
N GLY A 69 -1.65 -19.21 3.88
CA GLY A 69 -0.33 -18.68 4.30
C GLY A 69 0.43 -17.92 3.19
N ARG A 70 -0.21 -17.67 2.04
CA ARG A 70 0.35 -16.91 0.91
C ARG A 70 -0.35 -15.54 0.81
N PRO A 71 0.37 -14.45 0.53
CA PRO A 71 -0.24 -13.15 0.29
C PRO A 71 -1.10 -13.21 -0.98
N SER A 72 -2.38 -12.89 -0.85
CA SER A 72 -3.33 -12.79 -1.96
C SER A 72 -3.83 -11.34 -2.04
N PRO A 73 -4.02 -10.78 -3.26
CA PRO A 73 -4.67 -9.49 -3.39
C PRO A 73 -6.09 -9.56 -2.82
N ALA A 74 -6.51 -8.52 -2.09
CA ALA A 74 -7.89 -8.40 -1.63
C ALA A 74 -8.85 -8.43 -2.82
N PRO A 75 -10.04 -9.05 -2.71
CA PRO A 75 -10.98 -9.21 -3.83
C PRO A 75 -11.39 -7.87 -4.47
N THR A 76 -11.32 -6.76 -3.73
CA THR A 76 -11.58 -5.40 -4.21
C THR A 76 -10.49 -4.85 -5.15
N ALA A 77 -9.26 -5.38 -5.07
CA ALA A 77 -8.12 -4.87 -5.85
C ALA A 77 -8.23 -5.19 -7.35
N SER A 78 -8.91 -6.27 -7.75
CA SER A 78 -9.12 -6.61 -9.17
C SER A 78 -9.97 -5.57 -9.91
N ILE A 79 -10.95 -4.97 -9.25
CA ILE A 79 -11.87 -4.01 -9.89
C ILE A 79 -11.30 -2.59 -9.79
N ALA A 80 -10.62 -2.25 -8.70
CA ALA A 80 -10.04 -0.92 -8.49
C ALA A 80 -8.82 -0.62 -9.40
N LEU A 81 -8.13 -1.64 -9.92
CA LEU A 81 -7.02 -1.45 -10.86
C LEU A 81 -7.50 -0.86 -12.20
N HIS A 82 -8.74 -1.17 -12.61
CA HIS A 82 -9.31 -0.74 -13.89
C HIS A 82 -9.58 0.78 -13.93
N PHE A 83 -9.94 1.39 -12.80
CA PHE A 83 -10.34 2.81 -12.74
C PHE A 83 -9.22 3.78 -12.36
N ARG A 84 -8.09 3.31 -11.81
CA ARG A 84 -7.04 4.21 -11.28
C ARG A 84 -5.87 4.44 -12.23
N LEU A 85 -5.73 3.63 -13.28
CA LEU A 85 -4.64 3.73 -14.27
C LEU A 85 -4.99 4.52 -15.53
N LEU A 86 -6.25 4.91 -15.73
CA LEU A 86 -6.69 5.76 -16.84
C LEU A 86 -7.41 7.00 -16.29
N PRO A 87 -6.74 8.16 -16.20
CA PRO A 87 -7.46 9.42 -16.01
C PRO A 87 -8.00 9.84 -17.39
N GLY A 88 -9.23 9.48 -17.74
CA GLY A 88 -9.84 10.06 -18.95
C GLY A 88 -10.94 9.32 -19.69
N LEU A 89 -11.79 8.50 -19.07
CA LEU A 89 -12.99 8.03 -19.78
C LEU A 89 -14.12 7.61 -18.82
N VAL A 90 -14.82 8.60 -18.25
CA VAL A 90 -16.29 8.80 -18.25
C VAL A 90 -16.62 10.08 -17.49
#